data_AF-A0A9D9SDT8-F1
#
_entry.id   AF-A0A9D9SDT8-F1
#
_cell.length_a   1.000
_cell.length_b   1.000
_cell.length_c   1.000
_cell.angle_alpha   90.00
_cell.angle_beta   90.00
_cell.angle_gamma   90.00
#
_symmetry.space_group_name_H-M   'P 1'
#
loop_
_entity.id
_entity.type
_entity.pdbx_description
1 polymer ?
#
loop_
_entity_poly.entity_id
_entity_poly.type
_entity_poly.pdbx_seq_one_letter_code
_entity_poly.pdbx_strand_id
1 'polypeptide(L)'
;MEYGLTTSFDSKLVCGDIEAEESSQRLERLLQVNSAIADHKRLYPTEREAFESQTMRYPLGPDTVFPYFGLMLGSLPPASIFIAFTIAKGIQHAEFWPTVIMSITTFVSSVVGYYSGILVGKSVKGLFGASFSRRTLACLAIGILWGISAGAAGGLFIFIIGAFFGAVIGGLVGAVSLTAFSIPYFALKKGGMIELSHFLPLSLGITFSICAFVLGFLVR
;
A
#
# COMPACT_ATOMS: atom_id res chain seq x y z
N MET A 1 -1.39 -72.48 29.61
CA MET A 1 -1.29 -72.42 28.13
C MET A 1 -2.49 -71.64 27.64
N GLU A 2 -2.35 -70.31 27.54
CA GLU A 2 -3.35 -69.45 26.91
C GLU A 2 -2.95 -69.28 25.44
N TYR A 3 -3.80 -69.77 24.54
CA TYR A 3 -3.66 -69.56 23.11
C TYR A 3 -4.23 -68.19 22.77
N GLY A 4 -3.35 -67.20 22.59
CA GLY A 4 -3.70 -65.88 22.09
C GLY A 4 -4.14 -65.95 20.63
N LEU A 5 -5.45 -65.99 20.41
CA LEU A 5 -6.09 -65.75 19.12
C LEU A 5 -5.94 -64.26 18.77
N THR A 6 -4.79 -63.86 18.22
CA THR A 6 -4.65 -62.57 17.54
C THR A 6 -5.42 -62.67 16.22
N THR A 7 -6.61 -62.08 16.26
CA THR A 7 -7.63 -62.01 15.23
C THR A 7 -7.13 -61.33 13.96
N SER A 8 -7.26 -61.99 12.80
CA SER A 8 -6.93 -61.42 11.48
C SER A 8 -7.87 -60.27 11.04
N PHE A 9 -8.74 -59.80 11.93
CA PHE A 9 -9.69 -58.71 11.68
C PHE A 9 -9.04 -57.33 11.85
N ASP A 10 -8.05 -57.19 12.73
CA ASP A 10 -7.35 -55.92 12.96
C ASP A 10 -6.52 -55.47 11.76
N SER A 11 -5.99 -56.42 10.98
CA SER A 11 -5.18 -56.11 9.80
C SER A 11 -5.95 -55.37 8.70
N LYS A 12 -7.28 -55.56 8.59
CA LYS A 12 -8.09 -54.88 7.57
C LYS A 12 -8.51 -53.47 7.99
N LEU A 13 -8.74 -53.24 9.27
CA LEU A 13 -9.03 -51.91 9.81
C LEU A 13 -7.81 -50.99 9.69
N VAL A 14 -6.62 -51.48 10.06
CA VAL A 14 -5.37 -50.72 9.94
C VAL A 14 -5.06 -50.36 8.47
N CYS A 15 -5.40 -51.22 7.51
CA CYS A 15 -5.14 -50.94 6.09
C CYS A 15 -6.05 -49.82 5.53
N GLY A 16 -7.30 -49.74 5.98
CA GLY A 16 -8.24 -48.70 5.53
C GLY A 16 -7.88 -47.31 6.06
N ASP A 17 -7.37 -47.24 7.30
CA ASP A 17 -6.98 -45.96 7.92
C ASP A 17 -5.77 -45.34 7.24
N ILE A 18 -4.79 -46.15 6.82
CA ILE A 18 -3.58 -45.67 6.10
C ILE A 18 -3.95 -45.09 4.72
N GLU A 19 -4.85 -45.75 3.97
CA GLU A 19 -5.30 -45.26 2.66
C GLU A 19 -6.11 -43.96 2.77
N ALA A 20 -6.92 -43.83 3.83
CA ALA A 20 -7.70 -42.62 4.11
C ALA A 20 -6.81 -41.42 4.48
N GLU A 21 -5.75 -41.65 5.26
CA GLU A 21 -4.79 -40.62 5.64
C GLU A 21 -3.97 -40.16 4.42
N GLU A 22 -3.49 -41.09 3.59
CA GLU A 22 -2.75 -40.74 2.38
C GLU A 22 -3.61 -39.96 1.38
N SER A 23 -4.89 -40.34 1.23
CA SER A 23 -5.83 -39.63 0.38
C SER A 23 -6.10 -38.20 0.85
N SER A 24 -6.21 -38.00 2.17
CA SER A 24 -6.38 -36.67 2.78
C SER A 24 -5.16 -35.78 2.54
N GLN A 25 -3.96 -36.30 2.75
CA GLN A 25 -2.71 -35.57 2.50
C GLN A 25 -2.55 -35.18 1.02
N ARG A 26 -2.89 -36.09 0.09
CA ARG A 26 -2.87 -35.79 -1.35
C ARG A 26 -3.88 -34.70 -1.72
N LEU A 27 -5.10 -34.74 -1.14
CA LEU A 27 -6.12 -33.73 -1.36
C LEU A 27 -5.68 -32.35 -0.86
N GLU A 28 -5.12 -32.25 0.35
CA GLU A 28 -4.59 -30.99 0.90
C GLU A 28 -3.50 -30.41 0.00
N ARG A 29 -2.58 -31.26 -0.47
CA ARG A 29 -1.51 -30.85 -1.39
C ARG A 29 -2.08 -30.33 -2.71
N LEU A 30 -3.09 -30.98 -3.28
CA LEU A 30 -3.74 -30.53 -4.52
C LEU A 30 -4.49 -29.22 -4.33
N LEU A 31 -5.18 -29.03 -3.19
CA LEU A 31 -5.84 -27.78 -2.85
C LEU A 31 -4.82 -26.64 -2.73
N GLN A 32 -3.68 -26.88 -2.08
CA GLN A 32 -2.59 -25.91 -1.95
C GLN A 32 -1.97 -25.54 -3.31
N VAL A 33 -1.74 -26.53 -4.18
CA VAL A 33 -1.22 -26.28 -5.55
C VAL A 33 -2.24 -25.52 -6.39
N ASN A 34 -3.53 -25.87 -6.30
CA ASN A 34 -4.58 -25.20 -7.05
C ASN A 34 -4.77 -23.75 -6.58
N SER A 35 -4.71 -23.48 -5.25
CA SER A 35 -4.73 -22.11 -4.74
C SER A 35 -3.53 -21.30 -5.20
N ALA A 36 -2.33 -21.89 -5.20
CA ALA A 36 -1.13 -21.22 -5.70
C ALA A 36 -1.21 -20.90 -7.20
N ILE A 37 -1.76 -21.82 -8.01
CA ILE A 37 -1.99 -21.60 -9.44
C ILE A 37 -3.06 -20.52 -9.66
N ALA A 38 -4.13 -20.52 -8.86
CA ALA A 38 -5.18 -19.50 -8.94
C ALA A 38 -4.62 -18.10 -8.61
N ASP A 39 -3.79 -17.99 -7.56
CA ASP A 39 -3.11 -16.74 -7.21
C ASP A 39 -2.14 -16.29 -8.31
N HIS A 40 -1.39 -17.22 -8.90
CA HIS A 40 -0.49 -16.94 -10.01
C HIS A 40 -1.26 -16.45 -11.25
N LYS A 41 -2.34 -17.12 -11.64
CA LYS A 41 -3.18 -16.71 -12.79
C LYS A 41 -3.89 -15.37 -12.54
N ARG A 42 -4.21 -15.07 -11.27
CA ARG A 42 -4.79 -13.77 -10.89
C ARG A 42 -3.78 -12.64 -11.03
N LEU A 43 -2.50 -12.89 -10.73
CA LEU A 43 -1.41 -11.93 -10.86
C LEU A 43 -0.97 -11.74 -12.32
N TYR A 44 -0.92 -12.83 -13.09
CA TYR A 44 -0.46 -12.88 -14.48
C TYR A 44 -1.58 -13.40 -15.40
N PRO A 45 -2.45 -12.51 -15.91
CA PRO A 45 -3.52 -12.91 -16.81
C PRO A 45 -3.01 -13.49 -18.14
N THR A 46 -1.79 -13.11 -18.55
CA THR A 46 -1.18 -13.54 -19.81
C THR A 46 0.26 -14.01 -19.59
N GLU A 47 0.72 -15.00 -20.37
CA GLU A 47 2.12 -15.46 -20.36
C GLU A 47 3.10 -14.34 -20.72
N ARG A 48 2.65 -13.42 -21.58
CA ARG A 48 3.42 -12.22 -21.92
C ARG A 48 3.69 -11.34 -20.69
N GLU A 49 2.69 -11.10 -19.85
CA GLU A 49 2.90 -10.35 -18.60
C GLU A 49 3.84 -11.08 -17.63
N ALA A 50 3.76 -12.42 -17.58
CA ALA A 50 4.68 -13.22 -16.78
C ALA A 50 6.12 -13.08 -17.27
N PHE A 51 6.34 -13.18 -18.58
CA PHE A 51 7.66 -12.98 -19.18
C PHE A 51 8.18 -11.55 -18.96
N GLU A 52 7.35 -10.53 -19.23
CA GLU A 52 7.72 -9.13 -19.02
C GLU A 52 8.11 -8.86 -17.55
N SER A 53 7.41 -9.47 -16.59
CA SER A 53 7.75 -9.34 -15.16
C SER A 53 9.10 -9.97 -14.80
N GLN A 54 9.48 -11.07 -15.45
CA GLN A 54 10.77 -11.75 -15.23
C GLN A 54 11.93 -10.95 -15.83
N THR A 55 11.67 -10.13 -16.85
CA THR A 55 12.67 -9.25 -17.46
C THR A 55 12.87 -7.92 -16.73
N MET A 56 12.04 -7.59 -15.73
CA MET A 56 12.18 -6.36 -14.97
C MET A 56 13.45 -6.37 -14.12
N ARG A 57 14.22 -5.27 -14.18
CA ARG A 57 15.48 -5.18 -13.42
C ARG A 57 15.26 -4.97 -11.93
N TYR A 58 14.26 -4.16 -11.58
CA TYR A 58 13.90 -3.84 -10.19
C TYR A 58 12.37 -3.79 -10.03
N PRO A 59 11.70 -4.95 -9.97
CA PRO A 59 10.26 -5.01 -9.77
C PRO A 59 9.90 -4.63 -8.32
N LEU A 60 8.92 -3.74 -8.16
CA LEU A 60 8.37 -3.35 -6.87
C LEU A 60 6.92 -3.82 -6.76
N GLY A 61 6.60 -4.53 -5.69
CA GLY A 61 5.25 -4.96 -5.37
C GLY A 61 4.42 -3.84 -4.73
N PRO A 62 3.08 -3.98 -4.68
CA PRO A 62 2.20 -3.02 -4.04
C PRO A 62 2.55 -2.83 -2.55
N ASP A 63 3.01 -3.90 -1.90
CA ASP A 63 3.43 -3.89 -0.49
C ASP A 63 4.65 -3.01 -0.24
N THR A 64 5.40 -2.61 -1.28
CA THR A 64 6.56 -1.71 -1.17
C THR A 64 6.27 -0.34 -1.81
N VAL A 65 5.57 -0.32 -2.94
CA VAL A 65 5.24 0.90 -3.70
C VAL A 65 4.40 1.88 -2.88
N PHE A 66 3.32 1.41 -2.27
CA PHE A 66 2.39 2.28 -1.55
C PHE A 66 2.98 2.85 -0.24
N PRO A 67 3.77 2.11 0.55
CA PRO A 67 4.53 2.69 1.66
C PRO A 67 5.51 3.78 1.24
N TYR A 68 6.29 3.58 0.16
CA TYR A 68 7.21 4.62 -0.32
C TYR A 68 6.46 5.84 -0.86
N PHE A 69 5.36 5.63 -1.59
CA PHE A 69 4.49 6.72 -2.03
C PHE A 69 3.91 7.49 -0.84
N GLY A 70 3.48 6.77 0.21
CA GLY A 70 3.00 7.34 1.46
C GLY A 70 4.03 8.13 2.23
N LEU A 71 5.27 7.64 2.26
CA LEU A 71 6.40 8.36 2.85
C LEU A 71 6.64 9.69 2.11
N MET A 72 6.61 9.68 0.77
CA MET A 72 6.76 10.89 -0.04
C MET A 72 5.62 11.89 0.20
N LEU A 73 4.37 11.42 0.19
CA LEU A 73 3.19 12.26 0.46
C LEU A 73 3.11 12.74 1.92
N GLY A 74 3.65 11.99 2.87
CA GLY A 74 3.68 12.36 4.28
C GLY A 74 4.79 13.34 4.62
N SER A 75 5.84 13.43 3.80
CA SER A 75 7.01 14.28 4.06
C SER A 75 7.03 15.56 3.21
N LEU A 76 6.84 15.44 1.89
CA LEU A 76 7.08 16.56 0.98
C LEU A 76 6.01 17.67 1.08
N PRO A 77 4.69 17.39 1.12
CA PRO A 77 3.68 18.45 1.28
C PRO A 77 3.79 19.21 2.62
N PRO A 78 3.97 18.56 3.79
CA PRO A 78 4.23 19.30 5.03
C PRO A 78 5.51 20.12 4.97
N ALA A 79 6.58 19.59 4.36
CA ALA A 79 7.81 20.34 4.14
C ALA A 79 7.60 21.55 3.22
N SER A 80 6.75 21.44 2.19
CA SER A 80 6.45 22.56 1.29
C SER A 80 5.67 23.67 2.00
N ILE A 81 4.75 23.31 2.89
CA ILE A 81 4.07 24.28 3.78
C ILE A 81 5.10 25.00 4.66
N PHE A 82 6.04 24.25 5.26
CA PHE A 82 7.10 24.82 6.08
C PHE A 82 7.99 25.80 5.31
N ILE A 83 8.37 25.45 4.07
CA ILE A 83 9.13 26.33 3.17
C ILE A 83 8.31 27.60 2.84
N ALA A 84 7.02 27.47 2.51
CA ALA A 84 6.15 28.62 2.25
C ALA A 84 6.12 29.59 3.44
N PHE A 85 5.92 29.08 4.65
CA PHE A 85 5.88 29.90 5.86
C PHE A 85 7.21 30.62 6.12
N THR A 86 8.34 29.93 5.87
CA THR A 86 9.67 30.51 6.05
C THR A 86 9.94 31.62 5.04
N ILE A 87 9.51 31.45 3.79
CA ILE A 87 9.61 32.48 2.75
C ILE A 87 8.71 33.68 3.10
N ALA A 88 7.46 33.43 3.51
CA ALA A 88 6.49 34.48 3.80
C ALA A 88 6.88 35.36 5.01
N LYS A 89 7.47 34.78 6.06
CA LYS A 89 7.92 35.52 7.26
C LYS A 89 9.33 36.12 7.13
N GLY A 90 10.10 35.67 6.14
CA GLY A 90 11.51 36.00 6.00
C GLY A 90 12.42 35.20 6.94
N ILE A 91 13.61 34.82 6.45
CA ILE A 91 14.56 33.93 7.13
C ILE A 91 15.03 34.52 8.48
N GLN A 92 15.10 35.84 8.60
CA GLN A 92 15.58 36.53 9.81
C GLN A 92 14.64 36.42 11.02
N HIS A 93 13.37 36.04 10.80
CA HIS A 93 12.36 35.88 11.85
C HIS A 93 11.93 34.42 12.07
N ALA A 94 12.74 33.46 11.59
CA ALA A 94 12.48 32.06 11.83
C ALA A 94 12.72 31.71 13.31
N GLU A 95 11.67 31.80 14.11
CA GLU A 95 11.69 31.35 15.50
C GLU A 95 12.03 29.85 15.56
N PHE A 96 12.90 29.47 16.48
CA PHE A 96 13.35 28.07 16.66
C PHE A 96 12.17 27.12 16.95
N TRP A 97 11.20 27.58 17.73
CA TRP A 97 10.10 26.74 18.23
C TRP A 97 9.14 26.24 17.13
N PRO A 98 8.57 27.10 16.25
CA PRO A 98 7.78 26.64 15.10
C PRO A 98 8.52 25.67 14.17
N THR A 99 9.82 25.89 13.93
CA THR A 99 10.64 25.01 13.06
C THR A 99 10.74 23.60 13.63
N VAL A 100 10.92 23.47 14.94
CA VAL A 100 10.96 22.16 15.61
C VAL A 100 9.62 21.46 15.52
N ILE A 101 8.51 22.14 15.79
CA ILE A 101 7.15 21.57 15.69
C ILE A 101 6.87 21.09 14.26
N MET A 102 7.19 21.89 13.25
CA MET A 102 6.98 21.53 11.84
C MET A 102 7.83 20.33 11.42
N SER A 103 9.06 20.24 11.92
CA SER A 103 9.96 19.11 11.66
C SER A 103 9.42 17.81 12.28
N ILE A 104 8.95 17.87 13.53
CA ILE A 104 8.31 16.73 14.20
C ILE A 104 7.03 16.32 13.46
N THR A 105 6.20 17.29 13.08
CA THR A 105 4.96 17.07 12.33
C THR A 105 5.23 16.37 11.00
N THR A 106 6.26 16.81 10.26
CA THR A 106 6.67 16.22 8.99
C THR A 106 7.20 14.80 9.19
N PHE A 107 8.00 14.57 10.24
CA PHE A 107 8.51 13.26 10.57
C PHE A 107 7.38 12.27 10.91
N VAL A 108 6.45 12.66 11.79
CA VAL A 108 5.33 11.81 12.17
C VAL A 108 4.41 11.55 10.98
N SER A 109 4.12 12.56 10.16
CA SER A 109 3.31 12.41 8.95
C SER A 109 3.96 11.43 7.96
N SER A 110 5.29 11.48 7.81
CA SER A 110 6.07 10.57 6.98
C SER A 110 6.00 9.12 7.49
N VAL A 111 6.19 8.92 8.80
CA VAL A 111 6.12 7.60 9.45
C VAL A 111 4.71 7.01 9.33
N VAL A 112 3.69 7.80 9.65
CA VAL A 112 2.28 7.38 9.54
C VAL A 112 1.95 7.09 8.07
N GLY A 113 2.39 7.92 7.14
CA GLY A 113 2.22 7.71 5.70
C GLY A 113 2.84 6.39 5.22
N TYR A 114 4.04 6.05 5.70
CA TYR A 114 4.71 4.78 5.38
C TYR A 114 3.93 3.57 5.90
N TYR A 115 3.60 3.54 7.20
CA TYR A 115 2.91 2.40 7.81
C TYR A 115 1.48 2.22 7.29
N SER A 116 0.73 3.32 7.16
CA SER A 116 -0.61 3.28 6.57
C SER A 116 -0.57 2.89 5.09
N GLY A 117 0.49 3.25 4.37
CA GLY A 117 0.74 2.83 2.98
C GLY A 117 0.81 1.30 2.82
N ILE A 118 1.24 0.56 3.84
CA ILE A 118 1.24 -0.92 3.80
C ILE A 118 -0.20 -1.44 3.76
N LEU A 119 -1.09 -0.86 4.55
CA LEU A 119 -2.52 -1.23 4.58
C LEU A 119 -3.21 -0.84 3.26
N VAL A 120 -2.88 0.32 2.72
CA VAL A 120 -3.36 0.77 1.40
C VAL A 120 -2.91 -0.19 0.31
N GLY A 121 -1.64 -0.62 0.31
CA GLY A 121 -1.10 -1.58 -0.66
C GLY A 121 -1.88 -2.90 -0.66
N LYS A 122 -2.18 -3.45 0.53
CA LYS A 122 -3.01 -4.65 0.68
C LYS A 122 -4.43 -4.44 0.14
N SER A 123 -5.03 -3.29 0.44
CA SER A 123 -6.39 -2.95 0.00
C SER A 123 -6.45 -2.81 -1.52
N VAL A 124 -5.46 -2.15 -2.13
CA VAL A 124 -5.35 -1.97 -3.59
C VAL A 124 -5.07 -3.30 -4.29
N LYS A 125 -4.27 -4.19 -3.71
CA LYS A 125 -4.05 -5.55 -4.22
C LYS A 125 -5.37 -6.34 -4.31
N GLY A 126 -6.27 -6.15 -3.35
CA GLY A 126 -7.62 -6.72 -3.38
C GLY A 126 -8.46 -6.27 -4.58
N LEU A 127 -8.19 -5.08 -5.13
CA LEU A 127 -8.86 -4.52 -6.31
C LEU A 127 -8.31 -5.07 -7.63
N PHE A 128 -7.29 -5.93 -7.60
CA PHE A 128 -6.77 -6.59 -8.80
C PHE A 128 -7.82 -7.58 -9.32
N GLY A 129 -8.44 -7.23 -10.45
CA GLY A 129 -9.55 -7.96 -11.08
C GLY A 129 -10.88 -7.21 -11.11
N ALA A 130 -11.00 -6.08 -10.40
CA ALA A 130 -12.20 -5.24 -10.47
C ALA A 130 -12.27 -4.45 -11.78
N SER A 131 -13.50 -4.10 -12.20
CA SER A 131 -13.70 -3.20 -13.35
C SER A 131 -13.05 -1.83 -13.11
N PHE A 132 -12.62 -1.16 -14.18
CA PHE A 132 -11.92 0.12 -14.09
C PHE A 132 -12.69 1.15 -13.24
N SER A 133 -14.00 1.30 -13.46
CA SER A 133 -14.82 2.26 -12.70
C SER A 133 -14.90 1.93 -11.21
N ARG A 134 -15.12 0.66 -10.85
CA ARG A 134 -15.16 0.23 -9.43
C ARG A 134 -13.82 0.44 -8.76
N ARG A 135 -12.73 0.14 -9.47
CA ARG A 135 -11.37 0.30 -8.99
C ARG A 135 -11.02 1.77 -8.72
N THR A 136 -11.34 2.67 -9.65
CA THR A 136 -11.11 4.11 -9.47
C THR A 136 -11.92 4.67 -8.30
N LEU A 137 -13.20 4.29 -8.20
CA LEU A 137 -14.05 4.72 -7.09
C LEU A 137 -13.54 4.18 -5.74
N ALA A 138 -13.10 2.93 -5.69
CA ALA A 138 -12.51 2.33 -4.49
C ALA A 138 -11.17 3.01 -4.13
N CYS A 139 -10.32 3.32 -5.10
CA CYS A 139 -9.07 4.06 -4.87
C CYS A 139 -9.36 5.48 -4.35
N LEU A 140 -10.40 6.15 -4.84
CA LEU A 140 -10.82 7.44 -4.30
C LEU A 140 -11.20 7.33 -2.81
N ALA A 141 -12.05 6.36 -2.46
CA ALA A 141 -12.48 6.15 -1.08
C ALA A 141 -11.32 5.76 -0.15
N ILE A 142 -10.45 4.85 -0.60
CA ILE A 142 -9.23 4.48 0.15
C ILE A 142 -8.33 5.70 0.32
N GLY A 143 -8.19 6.53 -0.72
CA GLY A 143 -7.38 7.74 -0.69
C GLY A 143 -7.91 8.76 0.32
N ILE A 144 -9.22 8.94 0.39
CA ILE A 144 -9.87 9.81 1.40
C ILE A 144 -9.55 9.30 2.81
N LEU A 145 -9.82 8.02 3.10
CA LEU A 145 -9.60 7.46 4.43
C LEU A 145 -8.13 7.53 4.84
N TRP A 146 -7.24 7.20 3.90
CA TRP A 146 -5.81 7.26 4.09
C TRP A 146 -5.33 8.68 4.38
N GLY A 147 -5.75 9.63 3.55
CA GLY A 147 -5.44 11.04 3.70
C GLY A 147 -5.95 11.63 5.02
N ILE A 148 -7.17 11.29 5.43
CA ILE A 148 -7.74 11.68 6.74
C ILE A 148 -6.84 11.18 7.86
N SER A 149 -6.46 9.90 7.84
CA SER A 149 -5.66 9.30 8.90
C SER A 149 -4.26 9.93 9.02
N ALA A 150 -3.57 10.12 7.90
CA ALA A 150 -2.25 10.72 7.87
C ALA A 150 -2.28 12.22 8.23
N GLY A 151 -3.26 12.95 7.69
CA GLY A 151 -3.44 14.37 7.95
C GLY A 151 -3.86 14.66 9.40
N ALA A 152 -4.73 13.86 9.98
CA ALA A 152 -5.10 13.97 11.39
C ALA A 152 -3.90 13.74 12.32
N ALA A 153 -3.08 12.73 12.02
CA ALA A 153 -1.90 12.41 12.82
C ALA A 153 -0.85 13.52 12.78
N GLY A 154 -0.61 14.12 11.61
CA GLY A 154 0.26 15.30 11.48
C GLY A 154 -0.32 16.53 12.19
N GLY A 155 -1.62 16.79 12.03
CA GLY A 155 -2.29 17.96 12.61
C GLY A 155 -2.42 17.93 14.13
N LEU A 156 -2.30 16.76 14.77
CA LEU A 156 -2.43 16.59 16.22
C LEU A 156 -1.40 17.40 17.02
N PHE A 157 -0.23 17.68 16.44
CA PHE A 157 0.81 18.50 17.07
C PHE A 157 0.51 20.00 17.05
N ILE A 158 -0.49 20.44 16.28
CA ILE A 158 -0.93 21.83 16.15
C ILE A 158 -2.33 21.97 16.80
N PHE A 159 -2.54 21.30 17.94
CA PHE A 159 -3.81 21.23 18.69
C PHE A 159 -4.94 20.42 18.02
N ILE A 160 -6.03 20.17 18.77
CA ILE A 160 -7.23 19.44 18.31
C ILE A 160 -7.82 20.06 17.04
N ILE A 161 -7.79 21.39 16.93
CA ILE A 161 -8.26 22.11 15.74
C ILE A 161 -7.38 21.78 14.53
N GLY A 162 -6.05 21.70 14.72
CA GLY A 162 -5.10 21.28 13.69
C GLY A 162 -5.38 19.87 13.17
N ALA A 163 -5.76 18.93 14.04
CA ALA A 163 -6.12 17.57 13.63
C ALA A 163 -7.35 17.55 12.69
N PHE A 164 -8.37 18.38 12.95
CA PHE A 164 -9.55 18.47 12.09
C PHE A 164 -9.22 19.03 10.71
N PHE A 165 -8.52 20.17 10.63
CA PHE A 165 -8.11 20.74 9.34
C PHE A 165 -7.14 19.83 8.60
N GLY A 166 -6.19 19.22 9.32
CA GLY A 166 -5.27 18.22 8.80
C GLY A 166 -6.01 17.03 8.20
N ALA A 167 -7.04 16.51 8.87
CA ALA A 167 -7.88 15.43 8.37
C ALA A 167 -8.61 15.82 7.07
N VAL A 168 -9.22 17.01 7.01
CA VAL A 168 -9.97 17.48 5.84
C VAL A 168 -9.04 17.68 4.64
N ILE A 169 -7.95 18.43 4.81
CA ILE A 169 -6.98 18.69 3.75
C ILE A 169 -6.30 17.38 3.34
N GLY A 170 -5.88 16.57 4.31
CA GLY A 170 -5.28 15.27 4.09
C GLY A 170 -6.20 14.37 3.29
N GLY A 171 -7.49 14.30 3.62
CA GLY A 171 -8.50 13.53 2.88
C GLY A 171 -8.62 13.95 1.42
N LEU A 172 -8.68 15.26 1.14
CA LEU A 172 -8.73 15.79 -0.23
C LEU A 172 -7.45 15.45 -1.01
N VAL A 173 -6.28 15.69 -0.42
CA VAL A 173 -4.98 15.40 -1.03
C VAL A 173 -4.82 13.90 -1.27
N GLY A 174 -5.20 13.06 -0.30
CA GLY A 174 -5.17 11.60 -0.39
C GLY A 174 -6.09 11.06 -1.49
N ALA A 175 -7.30 11.61 -1.61
CA ALA A 175 -8.26 11.26 -2.65
C ALA A 175 -7.68 11.51 -4.06
N VAL A 176 -7.15 12.72 -4.27
CA VAL A 176 -6.61 13.14 -5.57
C VAL A 176 -5.33 12.38 -5.89
N SER A 177 -4.38 12.33 -4.95
CA SER A 177 -3.06 11.71 -5.15
C SER A 177 -3.15 10.21 -5.40
N LEU A 178 -3.93 9.47 -4.62
CA LEU A 178 -4.07 8.03 -4.81
C LEU A 178 -4.80 7.71 -6.12
N THR A 179 -5.81 8.49 -6.48
CA THR A 179 -6.52 8.32 -7.76
C THR A 179 -5.58 8.61 -8.94
N ALA A 180 -4.87 9.74 -8.89
CA ALA A 180 -3.90 10.14 -9.91
C ALA A 180 -2.74 9.15 -10.05
N PHE A 181 -2.29 8.53 -8.96
CA PHE A 181 -1.24 7.52 -8.97
C PHE A 181 -1.74 6.16 -9.46
N SER A 182 -2.94 5.76 -9.01
CA SER A 182 -3.48 4.43 -9.31
C SER A 182 -3.74 4.20 -10.79
N ILE A 183 -4.27 5.18 -11.52
CA ILE A 183 -4.57 5.07 -12.96
C ILE A 183 -3.32 4.65 -13.77
N PRO A 184 -2.21 5.41 -13.74
CA PRO A 184 -0.99 5.04 -14.45
C PRO A 184 -0.30 3.83 -13.82
N TYR A 185 -0.36 3.63 -12.50
CA TYR A 185 0.14 2.41 -11.87
C TYR A 185 -0.53 1.16 -12.47
N PHE A 186 -1.86 1.18 -12.65
CA PHE A 186 -2.59 0.08 -13.25
C PHE A 186 -2.32 -0.11 -14.73
N ALA A 187 -1.95 0.95 -15.45
CA ALA A 187 -1.56 0.88 -16.86
C ALA A 187 -0.14 0.33 -17.06
N LEU A 188 0.78 0.63 -16.14
CA LEU A 188 2.20 0.29 -16.24
C LEU A 188 2.57 -1.01 -15.53
N LYS A 189 1.76 -1.47 -14.56
CA LYS A 189 2.07 -2.71 -13.82
C LYS A 189 2.11 -3.93 -14.74
N LYS A 190 3.02 -4.85 -14.47
CA LYS A 190 3.09 -6.19 -15.09
C LYS A 190 3.13 -7.22 -13.98
N GLY A 191 2.19 -8.17 -13.97
CA GLY A 191 2.18 -9.17 -12.90
C GLY A 191 1.85 -8.63 -11.50
N GLY A 192 1.24 -7.44 -11.42
CA GLY A 192 1.05 -6.75 -10.14
C GLY A 192 2.29 -6.03 -9.60
N MET A 193 3.40 -6.03 -10.34
CA MET A 193 4.62 -5.31 -10.01
C MET A 193 4.83 -4.12 -10.96
N ILE A 194 5.51 -3.09 -10.49
CA ILE A 194 5.93 -1.94 -11.31
C ILE A 194 7.45 -1.80 -11.22
N GLU A 195 8.10 -1.43 -12.32
CA GLU A 195 9.53 -1.19 -12.29
C GLU A 195 9.85 0.14 -11.60
N LEU A 196 10.94 0.18 -10.82
CA LEU A 196 11.40 1.37 -10.10
C LEU A 196 11.55 2.62 -11.01
N SER A 197 12.02 2.40 -12.26
CA SER A 197 12.20 3.44 -13.28
C SER A 197 10.90 4.17 -13.65
N HIS A 198 9.77 3.48 -13.59
CA HIS A 198 8.44 4.04 -13.84
C HIS A 198 7.80 4.59 -12.57
N PHE A 199 8.06 3.94 -11.43
CA PHE A 199 7.51 4.34 -10.13
C PHE A 199 7.99 5.72 -9.69
N LEU A 200 9.31 5.96 -9.68
CA LEU A 200 9.89 7.21 -9.18
C LEU A 200 9.38 8.47 -9.87
N PRO A 201 9.39 8.59 -11.22
CA PRO A 201 8.88 9.80 -11.87
C PRO A 201 7.38 9.98 -11.63
N LEU A 202 6.63 8.89 -11.48
CA LEU A 202 5.20 8.95 -11.22
C LEU A 202 4.91 9.45 -9.80
N SER A 203 5.56 8.88 -8.78
CA SER A 203 5.38 9.28 -7.38
C SER A 203 5.87 10.70 -7.13
N LEU A 204 7.06 11.05 -7.64
CA LEU A 204 7.63 12.39 -7.51
C LEU A 204 6.83 13.42 -8.30
N GLY A 205 6.38 13.10 -9.51
CA GLY A 205 5.58 14.01 -10.34
C GLY A 205 4.28 14.42 -9.65
N ILE A 206 3.54 13.46 -9.09
CA ILE A 206 2.31 13.75 -8.33
C ILE A 206 2.63 14.56 -7.07
N THR A 207 3.64 14.13 -6.32
CA THR A 207 3.97 14.77 -5.04
C THR A 207 4.48 16.20 -5.24
N PHE A 208 5.36 16.44 -6.22
CA PHE A 208 5.83 17.78 -6.56
C PHE A 208 4.74 18.66 -7.14
N SER A 209 3.79 18.12 -7.91
CA SER A 209 2.63 18.89 -8.37
C SER A 209 1.79 19.40 -7.20
N ILE A 210 1.57 18.56 -6.17
CA ILE A 210 0.88 18.95 -4.93
C ILE A 210 1.69 20.01 -4.18
N CYS A 211 3.00 19.79 -4.01
CA CYS A 211 3.88 20.74 -3.32
C CYS A 211 3.90 22.12 -4.03
N ALA A 212 3.99 22.13 -5.36
CA ALA A 212 3.96 23.34 -6.17
C ALA A 212 2.62 24.07 -6.04
N PHE A 213 1.50 23.34 -6.05
CA PHE A 213 0.17 23.91 -5.83
C PHE A 213 0.06 24.56 -4.44
N VAL A 214 0.52 23.87 -3.39
CA VAL A 214 0.51 24.37 -2.01
C VAL A 214 1.40 25.60 -1.85
N LEU A 215 2.62 25.56 -2.39
CA LEU A 215 3.54 26.71 -2.39
C LEU A 215 2.91 27.92 -3.11
N GLY A 216 2.36 27.72 -4.30
CA GLY A 216 1.73 28.79 -5.08
C GLY A 216 0.48 29.38 -4.43
N PHE A 217 -0.26 28.57 -3.67
CA PHE A 217 -1.42 29.03 -2.91
C PHE A 217 -1.03 29.84 -1.67
N LEU A 218 0.04 29.45 -0.96
CA LEU A 218 0.45 30.08 0.30
C LEU A 218 1.34 31.32 0.13
N VAL A 219 2.14 31.39 -0.94
CA VAL A 219 3.09 32.50 -1.15
C VAL A 219 2.41 33.71 -1.82
N ARG A 220 1.22 33.53 -2.39
CA ARG A 220 0.46 34.58 -3.05
C ARG A 220 -0.27 35.48 -2.05
#